data_AF-A0AAW9I9M5-F1
#
_entry.id   AF-A0AAW9I9M5-F1
#
_cell.length_a   1.000
_cell.length_b   1.000
_cell.length_c   1.000
_cell.angle_alpha   90.00
_cell.angle_beta   90.00
_cell.angle_gamma   90.00
#
_symmetry.space_group_name_H-M   'P 1'
#
loop_
_entity.id
_entity.type
_entity.pdbx_description
1 polymer ?
#
loop_
_entity_poly.entity_id
_entity_poly.type
_entity_poly.pdbx_seq_one_letter_code
_entity_poly.pdbx_strand_id
1 'polypeptide(L)'
;FMSMSEDDFNKMQNTENEMFEALAEVIRTGDLESERAKSVYEKHKAWLSFSWPSYSAEAHIGLADMYVADERFAKYYNDRLGLETATTLRDIVVKYAK
;
A
#
# COMPACT_ATOMS: atom_id res chain seq x y z
N PHE A 1 -21.80 9.56 -0.78
CA PHE A 1 -20.98 8.78 -1.74
C PHE A 1 -20.10 9.78 -2.46
N MET A 2 -18.78 9.77 -2.21
CA MET A 2 -17.86 10.58 -3.01
C MET A 2 -17.77 9.91 -4.38
N SER A 3 -18.39 10.51 -5.39
CA SER A 3 -18.21 10.07 -6.77
C SER A 3 -16.82 10.54 -7.20
N MET A 4 -15.84 9.63 -7.26
CA MET A 4 -14.53 9.94 -7.84
C MET A 4 -14.71 10.41 -9.28
N SER A 5 -14.00 11.46 -9.67
CA SER A 5 -13.92 11.85 -11.07
C SER A 5 -13.08 10.83 -11.86
N GLU A 6 -13.19 10.84 -13.18
CA GLU A 6 -12.33 10.02 -14.05
C GLU A 6 -10.84 10.34 -13.85
N ASP A 7 -10.51 11.61 -13.63
CA ASP A 7 -9.15 12.07 -13.34
C ASP A 7 -8.64 11.53 -11.99
N ASP A 8 -9.49 11.52 -10.95
CA ASP A 8 -9.13 10.93 -9.66
C ASP A 8 -8.92 9.42 -9.77
N PHE A 9 -9.75 8.74 -10.57
CA PHE A 9 -9.60 7.31 -10.82
C PHE A 9 -8.28 7.00 -11.54
N ASN A 10 -7.93 7.79 -12.56
CA ASN A 10 -6.67 7.64 -13.28
C ASN A 10 -5.46 7.89 -12.36
N LYS A 11 -5.52 8.92 -11.50
CA LYS A 11 -4.47 9.18 -10.52
C LYS A 11 -4.35 8.06 -9.49
N MET A 12 -5.47 7.53 -9.00
CA MET A 12 -5.50 6.40 -8.08
C MET A 12 -4.82 5.18 -8.72
N GLN A 13 -5.17 4.85 -9.98
CA GLN A 13 -4.60 3.71 -10.69
C GLN A 13 -3.10 3.87 -10.96
N ASN A 14 -2.64 5.07 -11.32
CA ASN A 14 -1.22 5.36 -11.51
C ASN A 14 -0.45 5.28 -10.19
N THR A 15 -1.02 5.83 -9.11
CA THR A 15 -0.45 5.74 -7.75
C THR A 15 -0.28 4.28 -7.31
N GLU A 16 -1.28 3.46 -7.59
CA GLU A 16 -1.25 2.02 -7.31
C GLU A 16 -0.16 1.30 -8.10
N ASN A 17 -0.03 1.57 -9.41
CA ASN A 17 1.00 0.94 -10.23
C ASN A 17 2.41 1.30 -9.75
N GLU A 18 2.66 2.58 -9.47
CA GLU A 18 3.96 3.04 -8.95
C GLU A 18 4.25 2.48 -7.54
N MET A 19 3.23 2.26 -6.71
CA MET A 19 3.36 1.58 -5.42
C MET A 19 3.83 0.15 -5.62
N PHE A 20 3.21 -0.61 -6.53
CA PHE A 20 3.58 -1.99 -6.80
C PHE A 20 4.99 -2.13 -7.41
N GLU A 21 5.40 -1.20 -8.28
CA GLU A 21 6.76 -1.17 -8.82
C GLU A 21 7.81 -0.97 -7.71
N ALA A 22 7.58 0.00 -6.83
CA ALA A 22 8.48 0.24 -5.69
C ALA A 22 8.48 -0.95 -4.71
N LEU A 23 7.32 -1.55 -4.47
CA LEU A 23 7.16 -2.69 -3.57
C LEU A 23 7.89 -3.94 -4.09
N ALA A 24 7.83 -4.19 -5.41
CA ALA A 24 8.59 -5.28 -6.03
C ALA A 24 10.11 -5.11 -5.83
N GLU A 25 10.61 -3.87 -5.90
CA GLU A 25 12.02 -3.58 -5.62
C GLU A 25 12.38 -3.86 -4.16
N VAL A 26 11.54 -3.42 -3.21
CA VAL A 26 11.76 -3.64 -1.78
C VAL A 26 11.71 -5.13 -1.43
N ILE A 27 10.78 -5.90 -2.01
CA ILE A 27 10.71 -7.36 -1.81
C ILE A 27 12.00 -8.03 -2.31
N ARG A 28 12.52 -7.60 -3.47
CA ARG A 28 13.76 -8.15 -4.04
C ARG A 28 15.00 -7.83 -3.20
N THR A 29 15.07 -6.64 -2.62
CA THR A 29 16.24 -6.21 -1.83
C THR A 29 16.15 -6.59 -0.35
N GLY A 30 14.93 -6.75 0.17
CA GLY A 30 14.66 -6.90 1.60
C GLY A 30 14.88 -5.63 2.42
N ASP A 31 15.13 -4.48 1.78
CA ASP A 31 15.52 -3.24 2.46
C ASP A 31 14.33 -2.33 2.76
N LEU A 32 13.83 -2.43 3.99
CA LEU A 32 12.73 -1.61 4.52
C LEU A 32 13.17 -0.17 4.87
N GLU A 33 14.47 0.13 4.94
CA GLU A 33 14.99 1.49 5.18
C GLU A 33 15.18 2.29 3.88
N SER A 34 15.10 1.60 2.74
CA SER A 34 15.32 2.20 1.42
C SER A 34 14.35 3.35 1.10
N GLU A 35 14.77 4.26 0.22
CA GLU A 35 13.88 5.30 -0.33
C GLU A 35 12.68 4.70 -1.07
N ARG A 36 12.82 3.49 -1.62
CA ARG A 36 11.71 2.74 -2.21
C ARG A 36 10.68 2.31 -1.17
N ALA A 37 11.11 1.84 -0.01
CA ALA A 37 10.19 1.49 1.08
C ALA A 37 9.40 2.71 1.57
N LYS A 38 10.07 3.87 1.73
CA LYS A 38 9.38 5.14 2.01
C LYS A 38 8.38 5.51 0.91
N SER A 39 8.77 5.34 -0.34
CA SER A 39 7.90 5.61 -1.50
C SER A 39 6.65 4.73 -1.50
N VAL A 40 6.77 3.44 -1.17
CA VAL A 40 5.63 2.52 -1.01
C VAL A 40 4.66 3.06 0.03
N TYR A 41 5.14 3.43 1.22
CA TYR A 41 4.29 3.98 2.29
C TYR A 41 3.54 5.24 1.85
N GLU A 42 4.25 6.22 1.27
CA GLU A 42 3.62 7.48 0.83
C GLU A 42 2.58 7.26 -0.28
N LYS A 43 2.86 6.34 -1.21
CA LYS A 43 1.91 5.99 -2.28
C LYS A 43 0.71 5.24 -1.77
N HIS A 44 0.89 4.29 -0.85
CA HIS A 44 -0.23 3.56 -0.26
C HIS A 44 -1.12 4.51 0.56
N LYS A 45 -0.53 5.43 1.33
CA LYS A 45 -1.26 6.52 2.00
C LYS A 45 -2.03 7.41 1.03
N ALA A 46 -1.40 7.82 -0.09
CA ALA A 46 -2.06 8.62 -1.11
C ALA A 46 -3.22 7.84 -1.77
N TRP A 47 -3.01 6.57 -2.09
CA TRP A 47 -4.02 5.67 -2.65
C TRP A 47 -5.24 5.54 -1.72
N LEU A 48 -5.00 5.34 -0.42
CA LEU A 48 -6.08 5.30 0.57
C LEU A 48 -6.86 6.63 0.65
N SER A 49 -6.19 7.76 0.49
CA SER A 49 -6.81 9.09 0.60
C SER A 49 -7.84 9.38 -0.50
N PHE A 50 -7.86 8.62 -1.60
CA PHE A 50 -8.95 8.72 -2.60
C PHE A 50 -10.28 8.15 -2.09
N SER A 51 -10.25 7.24 -1.12
CA SER A 51 -11.45 6.56 -0.60
C SER A 51 -11.73 6.85 0.88
N TRP A 52 -10.69 7.12 1.66
CA TRP A 52 -10.79 7.41 3.08
C TRP A 52 -11.19 8.87 3.30
N PRO A 53 -12.26 9.14 4.09
CA PRO A 53 -12.68 10.50 4.38
C PRO A 53 -11.68 11.26 5.27
N SER A 54 -10.85 10.53 6.01
CA SER A 54 -9.79 11.07 6.86
C SER A 54 -8.70 10.02 7.06
N TYR A 55 -7.44 10.46 7.07
CA TYR A 55 -6.30 9.60 7.37
C TYR A 55 -5.95 9.62 8.86
N SER A 56 -5.64 8.45 9.43
CA SER A 56 -4.86 8.33 10.66
C SER A 56 -3.84 7.20 10.54
N ALA A 57 -2.72 7.33 11.25
CA ALA A 57 -1.67 6.31 11.27
C ALA A 57 -2.20 4.99 11.85
N GLU A 58 -3.02 5.06 12.90
CA GLU A 58 -3.62 3.89 13.55
C GLU A 58 -4.55 3.13 12.62
N ALA A 59 -5.37 3.84 11.83
CA ALA A 59 -6.25 3.21 10.85
C ALA A 59 -5.43 2.53 9.74
N HIS A 60 -4.36 3.18 9.28
CA HIS A 60 -3.47 2.63 8.25
C HIS A 60 -2.79 1.34 8.72
N ILE A 61 -2.23 1.34 9.94
CA ILE A 61 -1.64 0.15 10.55
C ILE A 61 -2.68 -0.96 10.72
N GLY A 62 -3.88 -0.63 11.24
CA GLY A 62 -4.95 -1.61 11.43
C GLY A 62 -5.39 -2.27 10.11
N LEU A 63 -5.49 -1.48 9.02
CA LEU A 63 -5.77 -2.01 7.69
C LEU A 63 -4.65 -2.95 7.22
N ALA A 64 -3.39 -2.57 7.44
CA ALA A 64 -2.24 -3.37 7.02
C ALA A 64 -2.12 -4.68 7.80
N ASP A 65 -2.42 -4.68 9.10
CA ASP A 65 -2.52 -5.91 9.91
C ASP A 65 -3.64 -6.84 9.41
N MET A 66 -4.77 -6.28 8.93
CA MET A 66 -5.82 -7.09 8.31
C MET A 66 -5.36 -7.80 7.04
N TYR A 67 -4.45 -7.20 6.26
CA TYR A 67 -3.93 -7.83 5.04
C TYR A 67 -3.22 -9.15 5.30
N VAL A 68 -2.56 -9.29 6.44
CA VAL A 68 -1.83 -10.52 6.82
C VAL A 68 -2.66 -11.45 7.71
N ALA A 69 -3.73 -10.94 8.32
CA ALA A 69 -4.62 -11.73 9.18
C ALA A 69 -5.64 -12.59 8.40
N ASP A 70 -5.98 -12.21 7.16
CA ASP A 70 -6.95 -12.93 6.32
C ASP A 70 -6.48 -12.98 4.85
N GLU A 71 -6.30 -14.21 4.35
CA GLU A 71 -5.75 -14.50 3.02
C GLU A 71 -6.52 -13.83 1.87
N ARG A 72 -7.82 -13.53 2.06
CA ARG A 72 -8.62 -12.86 1.02
C ARG A 72 -8.12 -11.44 0.74
N PHE A 73 -7.61 -10.75 1.76
CA PHE A 73 -7.01 -9.44 1.61
C PHE A 73 -5.57 -9.54 1.13
N ALA A 74 -4.81 -10.53 1.63
CA ALA A 74 -3.46 -10.81 1.15
C ALA A 74 -3.44 -11.07 -0.36
N LYS A 75 -4.44 -11.82 -0.86
CA LYS A 75 -4.55 -12.25 -2.25
C LYS A 75 -4.45 -11.09 -3.25
N TYR A 76 -5.09 -9.95 -2.97
CA TYR A 76 -5.03 -8.79 -3.85
C TYR A 76 -3.59 -8.32 -4.11
N TYR A 77 -2.77 -8.28 -3.06
CA TYR A 77 -1.37 -7.87 -3.16
C TYR A 77 -0.47 -9.00 -3.67
N ASN A 78 -0.66 -10.20 -3.15
CA ASN A 78 0.18 -11.36 -3.47
C ASN A 78 0.01 -11.79 -4.93
N ASP A 79 -1.21 -11.77 -5.48
CA ASP A 79 -1.44 -12.10 -6.89
C ASP A 79 -0.79 -11.10 -7.84
N ARG A 80 -0.68 -9.82 -7.42
CA ARG A 80 -0.17 -8.75 -8.29
C ARG A 80 1.31 -8.91 -8.60
N LEU A 81 2.09 -9.43 -7.64
CA LEU A 81 3.54 -9.63 -7.79
C LEU A 81 3.97 -11.10 -7.76
N GLY A 82 3.08 -12.02 -7.40
CA GLY A 82 3.38 -13.46 -7.26
C GLY A 82 4.30 -13.80 -6.07
N LEU A 83 4.37 -12.93 -5.05
CA LEU A 83 5.27 -13.00 -3.91
C LEU A 83 4.53 -12.64 -2.61
N GLU A 84 5.15 -12.85 -1.44
CA GLU A 84 4.67 -12.49 -0.09
C GLU A 84 4.57 -10.95 0.12
N THR A 85 3.74 -10.32 -0.69
CA THR A 85 3.68 -8.87 -0.91
C THR A 85 2.92 -8.17 0.21
N ALA A 86 1.84 -8.78 0.69
CA ALA A 86 1.02 -8.25 1.78
C ALA A 86 1.84 -8.06 3.07
N THR A 87 2.70 -9.03 3.39
CA THR A 87 3.58 -8.99 4.57
C THR A 87 4.59 -7.84 4.47
N THR A 88 5.29 -7.70 3.33
CA THR A 88 6.23 -6.60 3.13
C THR A 88 5.55 -5.23 3.18
N LEU A 89 4.38 -5.09 2.53
CA LEU A 89 3.61 -3.85 2.60
C LEU A 89 3.24 -3.51 4.05
N ARG A 90 2.78 -4.50 4.82
CA ARG A 90 2.44 -4.31 6.23
C ARG A 90 3.61 -3.84 7.07
N ASP A 91 4.78 -4.45 6.89
CA ASP A 91 5.97 -4.05 7.65
C ASP A 91 6.46 -2.64 7.28
N ILE A 92 6.33 -2.25 6.00
CA ILE A 92 6.56 -0.87 5.56
C ILE A 92 5.59 0.09 6.26
N VAL A 93 4.30 -0.22 6.28
CA VAL A 93 3.28 0.64 6.91
C VAL A 93 3.56 0.81 8.40
N VAL A 94 3.76 -0.28 9.15
CA VAL A 94 4.07 -0.24 10.58
C VAL A 94 5.33 0.59 10.87
N LYS A 95 6.31 0.55 9.97
CA LYS A 95 7.57 1.27 10.12
C LYS A 95 7.44 2.78 9.94
N TYR A 96 6.64 3.23 8.98
CA TYR A 96 6.58 4.64 8.56
C TYR A 96 5.32 5.39 9.00
N ALA A 97 4.25 4.69 9.39
CA ALA A 97 3.10 5.29 10.03
C ALA A 97 3.47 5.80 11.43
N LYS A 98 3.63 7.11 11.57
CA LYS A 98 3.92 7.83 12.81
C LYS A 98 2.97 9.00 13.01
#